data_AF-F0TFE3-F1
#
_entry.id   AF-F0TFE3-F1
#
_cell.length_a   1.000
_cell.length_b   1.000
_cell.length_c   1.000
_cell.angle_alpha   90.00
_cell.angle_beta   90.00
_cell.angle_gamma   90.00
#
_symmetry.space_group_name_H-M   'P 1'
#
loop_
_entity.id
_entity.type
_entity.pdbx_description
1 polymer ?
#
loop_
_entity_poly.entity_id
_entity_poly.type
_entity_poly.pdbx_seq_one_letter_code
_entity_poly.pdbx_strand_id
1 'polypeptide(L)' 'MTEVIEYLTSVMRGEQTETVATSKGLFTGVEVSAKDRIKAAELIGKRNGAWTDKKELSGDLNIDIGMGDYDDND' A
#
# COMPACT_ATOMS: atom_id res chain seq x y z
N MET A 1 -11.50 -5.62 7.72
CA MET A 1 -11.06 -4.69 6.64
C MET A 1 -11.70 -3.31 6.75
N THR A 2 -12.95 -3.20 7.25
CA THR A 2 -13.61 -1.91 7.53
C THR A 2 -12.89 -1.13 8.64
N GLU A 3 -12.60 -1.78 9.77
CA GLU A 3 -11.91 -1.18 10.92
C GLU A 3 -10.55 -0.55 10.55
N VAL A 4 -9.80 -1.19 9.64
CA VAL A 4 -8.50 -0.67 9.17
C VAL A 4 -8.68 0.65 8.41
N ILE A 5 -9.72 0.77 7.58
CA ILE A 5 -9.99 2.01 6.85
C ILE A 5 -10.55 3.09 7.76
N GLU A 6 -11.41 2.73 8.70
CA GLU A 6 -11.92 3.66 9.70
C GLU A 6 -10.77 4.25 10.52
N TYR A 7 -9.84 3.40 10.96
CA TYR A 7 -8.63 3.84 11.65
C TYR A 7 -7.76 4.75 10.78
N LEU A 8 -7.41 4.35 9.55
CA LEU A 8 -6.61 5.18 8.65
C LEU A 8 -7.31 6.51 8.31
N THR A 9 -8.64 6.52 8.23
CA THR A 9 -9.42 7.74 8.02
C THR A 9 -9.35 8.66 9.23
N SER A 10 -9.47 8.11 10.44
CA SER A 10 -9.31 8.85 11.69
C SER A 10 -7.91 9.47 11.82
N VAL A 11 -6.86 8.71 11.46
CA VAL A 11 -5.47 9.20 11.37
C VAL A 11 -5.35 10.34 10.36
N MET A 12 -5.90 10.15 9.14
CA MET A 12 -5.87 11.18 8.09
C MET A 12 -6.56 12.49 8.52
N ARG A 13 -7.63 12.41 9.32
CA ARG A 13 -8.35 13.56 9.87
C ARG A 13 -7.66 14.23 11.07
N GLY A 14 -6.59 13.64 11.61
CA GLY A 14 -5.88 14.17 12.78
C GLY A 14 -6.59 13.91 14.11
N GLU A 15 -7.52 12.95 14.15
CA GLU A 15 -8.24 12.60 15.37
C GLU A 15 -7.40 11.73 16.33
N GLN A 16 -6.28 11.19 15.83
CA GLN A 16 -5.36 10.36 16.59
C GLN A 16 -4.18 11.19 17.11
N THR A 17 -3.75 10.86 18.33
CA THR A 17 -2.60 11.48 18.99
C THR A 17 -1.57 10.44 19.38
N GLU A 18 -0.31 10.83 19.39
CA GLU A 18 0.82 9.99 19.77
C GLU A 18 1.57 10.54 20.99
N THR A 19 2.42 9.69 21.56
CA THR A 19 3.34 10.07 22.63
C THR A 19 4.74 10.17 22.05
N VAL A 20 5.36 11.34 22.16
CA VAL A 20 6.68 11.62 21.60
C VAL A 20 7.70 11.77 22.72
N ALA A 21 8.79 11.01 22.65
CA ALA A 21 9.94 11.19 23.52
C ALA A 21 10.87 12.26 22.95
N THR A 22 11.21 13.26 23.76
CA THR A 22 12.15 14.32 23.39
C THR A 22 13.26 14.44 24.43
N SER A 23 14.29 15.23 24.13
CA SER A 23 15.36 15.54 25.09
C SER A 23 14.87 16.23 26.38
N LYS A 24 13.65 16.77 26.37
CA LYS A 24 13.01 17.42 27.53
C LYS A 24 12.01 16.52 28.27
N GLY A 25 11.81 15.28 27.82
CA GLY A 25 10.87 14.33 28.43
C GLY A 25 9.86 13.76 27.43
N LEU A 26 8.91 13.01 27.98
CA LEU A 26 7.78 12.42 27.24
C LEU A 26 6.62 13.40 27.14
N PHE A 27 6.17 13.65 25.92
CA PHE A 27 5.02 14.49 25.61
C PHE A 27 3.90 13.59 25.11
N THR A 28 2.79 13.55 25.84
CA THR A 28 1.58 12.79 25.47
C THR A 28 0.59 13.71 24.77
N GLY A 29 -0.25 13.15 23.89
CA GLY A 29 -1.29 13.92 23.21
C GLY A 29 -0.77 14.81 22.07
N VAL A 30 0.40 14.50 21.52
CA VAL A 30 0.93 15.19 20.35
C VAL A 30 0.13 14.73 19.13
N GLU A 31 -0.25 15.64 18.24
CA GLU A 31 -0.92 15.26 17.00
C GLU A 31 -0.01 14.35 16.16
N VAL A 32 -0.60 13.29 15.58
CA VAL A 32 0.13 12.39 14.69
C VAL A 32 0.82 13.17 13.57
N SER A 33 2.08 12.85 13.30
CA SER A 33 2.90 13.57 12.33
C SER A 33 2.25 13.66 10.94
N ALA A 34 2.53 14.75 10.21
CA ALA A 34 2.03 14.93 8.84
C ALA A 34 2.45 13.79 7.91
N LYS A 35 3.61 13.15 8.16
CA LYS A 35 4.10 12.01 7.37
C LYS A 35 3.18 10.81 7.50
N ASP A 36 2.73 10.51 8.71
CA ASP A 36 1.86 9.36 8.97
C ASP A 36 0.45 9.59 8.41
N ARG A 37 -0.04 10.84 8.45
CA ARG A 37 -1.31 11.22 7.78
C ARG A 37 -1.23 11.08 6.26
N ILE A 38 -0.12 11.48 5.65
CA ILE A 38 0.14 11.28 4.21
C ILE A 38 0.18 9.78 3.90
N LYS A 39 0.83 8.98 4.76
CA LYS A 39 0.90 7.53 4.55
C LYS A 39 -0.47 6.88 4.64
N ALA A 40 -1.32 7.31 5.58
CA ALA A 40 -2.70 6.85 5.67
C ALA A 40 -3.50 7.18 4.41
N ALA A 41 -3.37 8.41 3.88
CA ALA A 41 -4.03 8.81 2.64
C ALA A 41 -3.55 7.98 1.42
N GLU A 42 -2.24 7.68 1.35
CA GLU A 42 -1.67 6.80 0.31
C GLU A 42 -2.27 5.39 0.36
N LEU A 43 -2.37 4.79 1.55
CA LEU A 43 -2.94 3.45 1.73
C LEU A 43 -4.43 3.40 1.38
N ILE A 44 -5.20 4.41 1.78
CA ILE A 44 -6.62 4.55 1.39
C ILE A 44 -6.73 4.68 -0.13
N GLY A 45 -5.90 5.52 -0.75
CA GLY A 45 -5.89 5.72 -2.19
C GLY A 45 -5.51 4.46 -2.97
N LYS A 46 -4.51 3.71 -2.51
CA LYS A 46 -4.11 2.43 -3.09
C LYS A 46 -5.24 1.40 -3.08
N ARG A 47 -5.99 1.31 -1.98
CA ARG A 47 -7.16 0.41 -1.90
C ARG A 47 -8.25 0.80 -2.90
N ASN A 48 -8.48 2.09 -3.11
CA ASN A 48 -9.53 2.59 -4.01
C ASN A 48 -9.07 2.71 -5.48
N GLY A 49 -7.86 2.26 -5.82
CA GLY A 49 -7.33 2.37 -7.18
C GLY A 49 -7.07 3.80 -7.64
N ALA A 50 -6.96 4.77 -6.72
CA ALA A 50 -6.70 6.17 -7.04
C ALA A 50 -5.27 6.42 -7.54
N TRP A 51 -4.37 5.46 -7.34
CA TRP A 51 -2.96 5.54 -7.71
C TRP A 51 -2.67 4.45 -8.74
N THR A 52 -2.05 4.84 -9.86
CA THR A 52 -1.56 3.90 -10.87
C THR A 52 -0.06 4.10 -10.99
N ASP A 53 0.71 3.06 -10.71
CA ASP A 53 2.15 3.05 -10.97
C ASP A 53 2.36 2.73 -12.45
N LYS A 54 2.81 3.72 -13.24
CA LYS A 54 3.18 3.49 -14.64
C LYS A 54 4.44 2.62 -14.67
N LYS A 55 4.32 1.40 -15.18
CA LYS A 55 5.46 0.51 -15.47
C LYS A 55 5.63 0.39 -16.97
N GLU A 56 6.80 0.78 -17.48
CA GLU A 56 7.21 0.47 -18.85
C GLU A 56 7.92 -0.88 -18.81
N LEU A 57 7.24 -1.93 -19.29
CA LEU A 57 7.80 -3.26 -19.45
C LEU A 57 8.19 -3.43 -20.91
N SER A 58 9.49 -3.36 -21.19
CA SER A 58 10.06 -3.75 -22.47
C SER A 58 10.71 -5.12 -22.29
N GLY A 59 10.08 -6.16 -22.83
CA GLY A 59 10.62 -7.51 -22.81
C GLY A 59 9.95 -8.36 -23.87
N ASP A 60 10.75 -9.05 -24.68
CA ASP A 60 10.28 -10.03 -25.65
C ASP A 60 9.76 -11.26 -24.90
N LEU A 61 8.45 -11.38 -24.75
CA LEU A 61 7.80 -12.58 -24.21
C LEU A 61 7.79 -13.67 -25.30
N ASN A 62 8.90 -14.40 -25.44
CA ASN A 62 8.92 -15.64 -26.21
C ASN A 62 8.23 -16.74 -25.39
N ILE A 63 6.99 -17.04 -25.73
CA ILE A 63 6.21 -18.13 -25.13
C ILE A 63 6.36 -19.34 -26.04
N ASP A 64 7.17 -20.32 -25.61
CA ASP A 64 7.27 -21.63 -26.26
C ASP A 64 6.17 -22.53 -25.69
N ILE A 65 5.20 -22.91 -26.54
CA ILE A 65 4.13 -23.83 -26.16
C ILE A 65 4.50 -25.18 -26.77
N GLY A 66 5.16 -26.03 -25.99
CA GLY A 66 5.40 -27.41 -26.35
C GLY A 66 4.07 -28.16 -26.44
N MET A 67 3.53 -28.29 -27.65
CA MET A 67 2.52 -29.31 -27.93
C MET A 67 3.26 -30.65 -27.89
N GLY A 68 3.02 -31.44 -26.84
CA GLY A 68 3.63 -32.76 -26.71
C GLY A 68 3.32 -33.60 -27.95
N ASP A 69 4.33 -34.32 -28.45
CA ASP A 69 4.17 -35.26 -29.55
C ASP A 69 3.08 -36.27 -29.17
N TYR A 70 1.93 -36.15 -29.81
CA TYR A 70 0.93 -37.21 -29.80
C TYR A 70 1.50 -38.31 -30.69
N ASP A 71 1.98 -39.38 -30.05
CA ASP A 71 2.42 -40.59 -30.72
C ASP A 71 1.20 -41.31 -31.30
N ASP A 72 0.81 -40.93 -32.52
CA ASP A 72 -0.13 -41.68 -33.36
C ASP A 72 0.63 -42.86 -33.99
N ASN A 73 0.91 -43.88 -33.18
CA ASN A 73 1.30 -45.20 -33.68
C ASN A 73 0.12 -46.16 -33.46
N ASP A 74 -0.63 -46.37 -34.55
CA ASP A 74 -1.43 -47.57 -34.82
C ASP A 74 -0.55 -48.84 -34.86
#